data_AF-A0A7W1KAJ8-F1
#
_entry.id   AF-A0A7W1KAJ8-F1
#
_cell.length_a   1.000
_cell.length_b   1.000
_cell.length_c   1.000
_cell.angle_alpha   90.00
_cell.angle_beta   90.00
_cell.angle_gamma   90.00
#
_symmetry.space_group_name_H-M   'P 1'
#
loop_
_entity.id
_entity.type
_entity.pdbx_description
1 polymer ?
#
loop_
_entity_poly.entity_id
_entity_poly.type
_entity_poly.pdbx_seq_one_letter_code
_entity_poly.pdbx_strand_id
1 'polypeptide(L)'
;MESDVTRGMGRAAHLGRRAGPRPWAVVALAAALLAPGPAQAAPPLQARLAKALAVPHVRSDQTGAVAIDLRTGRKVFGHNEQRGFLPASTEKLALAFAALHDLGSDFRIETDVLGDGALEGTTWRGALVLKGFGDPTLSRADLRALARGVRAFGIRRVTGGVVGDESYFDSRRVVSGWKPSYLVEESPPLSALIVDRGRYGRGIAVNPPLVAAQLFRIELRAAGVAVDAGARVGTTPAADFPLAFVHSATLGAIVRYMGVESDNFTAEMLLKQLGAQEGGPGTS
;
A
#
# COMPACT_ATOMS: atom_id res chain seq x y z
N MET A 1 96.70 54.85 21.14
CA MET A 1 97.52 56.03 21.44
C MET A 1 97.10 57.09 20.44
N GLU A 2 96.78 58.29 20.92
CA GLU A 2 96.27 59.46 20.17
C GLU A 2 94.90 59.28 19.48
N SER A 3 94.01 60.27 19.35
CA SER A 3 93.82 61.66 19.81
C SER A 3 92.49 62.07 19.15
N ASP A 4 91.48 62.50 19.89
CA ASP A 4 91.09 63.91 20.07
C ASP A 4 90.52 64.65 18.81
N VAL A 5 89.40 65.34 19.05
CA VAL A 5 88.93 66.58 18.36
C VAL A 5 88.47 66.42 16.88
N THR A 6 87.22 66.74 16.50
CA THR A 6 86.67 68.11 16.43
C THR A 6 85.14 68.20 16.46
N ARG A 7 84.69 69.23 17.17
CA ARG A 7 83.42 69.95 17.06
C ARG A 7 83.03 70.31 15.63
N GLY A 8 81.73 70.23 15.33
CA GLY A 8 81.06 71.02 14.29
C GLY A 8 79.69 71.50 14.78
N MET A 9 79.62 72.73 15.25
CA MET A 9 78.36 73.46 15.49
C MET A 9 77.83 73.97 14.15
N GLY A 10 76.60 73.61 13.81
CA GLY A 10 75.85 74.12 12.66
C GLY A 10 74.44 74.52 13.09
N ARG A 11 74.05 75.74 12.75
CA ARG A 11 72.89 76.49 13.28
C ARG A 11 71.53 76.01 12.78
N ALA A 12 70.56 76.11 13.68
CA ALA A 12 69.19 76.63 13.51
C ALA A 12 68.45 76.44 12.18
N ALA A 13 67.33 75.72 12.27
CA ALA A 13 66.08 76.14 11.63
C ALA A 13 64.89 75.61 12.43
N HIS A 14 64.25 76.50 13.20
CA HIS A 14 62.90 76.29 13.72
C HIS A 14 61.95 76.22 12.53
N LEU A 15 61.40 75.04 12.26
CA LEU A 15 60.31 74.83 11.30
C LEU A 15 59.06 74.35 12.01
N GLY A 16 57.96 75.02 11.68
CA GLY A 16 56.70 75.04 12.41
C GLY A 16 56.08 73.69 12.70
N ARG A 17 55.52 73.59 13.92
CA ARG A 17 54.38 72.70 14.20
C ARG A 17 53.25 73.02 13.23
N ARG A 18 53.03 72.15 12.24
CA ARG A 18 51.73 71.98 11.59
C ARG A 18 51.23 70.59 11.91
N ALA A 19 50.15 70.53 12.70
CA ALA A 19 49.45 69.30 13.01
C ALA A 19 48.88 68.71 11.70
N GLY A 20 49.53 67.68 11.18
CA GLY A 20 48.96 66.85 10.12
C GLY A 20 47.81 66.00 10.67
N PRO A 21 46.75 65.73 9.88
CA PRO A 21 45.68 64.83 10.30
C PRO A 21 46.26 63.43 10.54
N ARG A 22 45.91 62.87 11.70
CA ARG A 22 46.40 61.60 12.23
C ARG A 22 45.97 60.42 11.31
N PRO A 23 46.79 59.34 11.16
CA PRO A 23 46.61 58.31 10.13
C PRO A 23 45.50 57.27 10.40
N TRP A 24 44.60 57.50 11.37
CA TRP A 24 43.51 56.55 11.67
C TRP A 24 42.28 56.71 10.76
N ALA A 25 42.21 57.76 9.93
CA ALA A 25 41.09 57.96 9.02
C ALA A 25 41.08 57.02 7.80
N VAL A 26 42.19 56.38 7.43
CA VAL A 26 42.26 55.49 6.26
C VAL A 26 41.89 54.04 6.60
N VAL A 27 42.02 53.61 7.86
CA VAL A 27 41.60 52.26 8.29
C VAL A 27 40.07 52.17 8.46
N ALA A 28 39.39 53.28 8.74
CA ALA A 28 37.93 53.32 8.88
C ALA A 28 37.18 53.14 7.54
N LEU A 29 37.81 53.42 6.40
CA LEU A 29 37.17 53.28 5.08
C LEU A 29 37.31 51.86 4.49
N ALA A 30 38.32 51.10 4.91
CA ALA A 30 38.51 49.70 4.47
C ALA A 30 37.69 48.69 5.31
N ALA A 31 37.32 49.04 6.54
CA ALA A 31 36.49 48.18 7.40
C ALA A 31 34.98 48.24 7.07
N ALA A 32 34.53 49.22 6.27
CA ALA A 32 33.13 49.34 5.84
C ALA A 32 32.77 48.43 4.64
N LEU A 33 33.75 47.76 4.02
CA LEU A 33 33.56 46.87 2.86
C LEU A 33 33.42 45.38 3.24
N LEU A 34 33.45 45.05 4.54
CA LEU A 34 33.22 43.71 5.07
C LEU A 34 31.97 43.64 5.96
N ALA A 35 31.02 44.56 5.77
CA ALA A 35 29.69 44.34 6.32
C ALA A 35 29.13 43.06 5.65
N PRO A 36 28.71 42.03 6.41
CA PRO A 36 27.97 40.93 5.82
C PRO A 36 26.78 41.53 5.09
N GLY A 37 26.75 41.41 3.76
CA GLY A 37 25.62 41.84 2.96
C GLY A 37 24.34 41.22 3.53
N PRO A 38 23.18 41.88 3.42
CA PRO A 38 21.93 41.36 3.96
C PRO A 38 21.79 39.91 3.49
N ALA A 39 21.71 38.98 4.44
CA ALA A 39 21.53 37.58 4.11
C ALA A 39 20.28 37.48 3.23
N GLN A 40 20.45 37.02 1.99
CA GLN A 40 19.34 36.89 1.04
C GLN A 40 18.28 36.01 1.69
N ALA A 41 17.14 36.60 2.07
CA ALA A 41 16.05 35.83 2.66
C ALA A 41 15.66 34.72 1.68
N ALA A 42 15.54 33.49 2.20
CA ALA A 42 15.10 32.38 1.37
C ALA A 42 13.74 32.73 0.74
N PRO A 43 13.51 32.40 -0.56
CA PRO A 43 12.24 32.68 -1.19
C PRO A 43 11.10 32.04 -0.40
N PRO A 44 9.91 32.68 -0.36
CA PRO A 44 8.74 32.12 0.31
C PRO A 44 8.47 30.68 -0.12
N LEU A 45 7.98 29.84 0.79
CA LEU A 45 7.72 28.41 0.53
C LEU A 45 6.88 28.21 -0.75
N GLN A 46 5.87 29.06 -0.96
CA GLN A 46 5.01 29.05 -2.14
C GLN A 46 5.82 29.23 -3.44
N ALA A 47 6.76 30.19 -3.47
CA ALA A 47 7.60 30.43 -4.63
C ALA A 47 8.56 29.25 -4.89
N ARG A 48 9.06 28.60 -3.82
CA ARG A 48 9.88 27.39 -3.94
C ARG A 48 9.09 26.21 -4.49
N LEU A 49 7.85 26.01 -4.03
CA LEU A 49 6.95 24.96 -4.51
C LEU A 49 6.53 25.20 -5.97
N ALA A 50 6.18 26.44 -6.33
CA ALA A 50 5.89 26.82 -7.71
C ALA A 50 7.07 26.53 -8.64
N LYS A 51 8.29 26.89 -8.22
CA LYS A 51 9.52 26.59 -8.96
C LYS A 51 9.77 25.09 -9.07
N ALA A 52 9.55 24.33 -8.00
CA ALA A 52 9.73 22.88 -8.00
C ALA A 52 8.75 22.17 -8.95
N LEU A 53 7.53 22.71 -9.09
CA LEU A 53 6.50 22.18 -9.99
C LEU A 53 6.78 22.50 -11.46
N ALA A 54 7.53 23.57 -11.75
CA ALA A 54 7.88 24.00 -13.10
C ALA A 54 9.00 23.14 -13.73
N VAL A 55 8.71 21.85 -13.96
CA VAL A 55 9.65 20.88 -14.52
C VAL A 55 9.68 20.96 -16.06
N PRO A 56 10.86 20.96 -16.72
CA PRO A 56 10.95 20.92 -18.18
C PRO A 56 10.18 19.74 -18.78
N HIS A 57 9.52 19.98 -19.92
CA HIS A 57 8.70 19.00 -20.64
C HIS A 57 7.44 18.49 -19.90
N VAL A 58 7.17 19.00 -18.70
CA VAL A 58 5.92 18.74 -17.98
C VAL A 58 4.97 19.92 -18.21
N ARG A 59 3.78 19.61 -18.70
CA ARG A 59 2.74 20.59 -18.99
C ARG A 59 2.11 21.09 -17.69
N SER A 60 2.31 22.38 -17.40
CA SER A 60 1.76 23.02 -16.20
C SER A 60 0.23 22.96 -16.13
N ASP A 61 -0.46 23.02 -17.27
CA ASP A 61 -1.92 22.87 -17.36
C ASP A 61 -2.40 21.45 -17.07
N GLN A 62 -1.54 20.44 -17.25
CA GLN A 62 -1.82 19.03 -16.98
C GLN A 62 -1.25 18.54 -15.65
N THR A 63 -0.76 19.46 -14.82
CA THR A 63 -0.20 19.15 -13.50
C THR A 63 -1.12 19.70 -12.42
N GLY A 64 -1.42 18.91 -11.39
CA GLY A 64 -2.12 19.33 -10.19
C GLY A 64 -1.23 19.17 -8.96
N ALA A 65 -1.29 20.12 -8.03
CA ALA A 65 -0.59 20.01 -6.75
C ALA A 65 -1.35 20.75 -5.65
N VAL A 66 -1.37 20.16 -4.47
CA VAL A 66 -1.88 20.79 -3.25
C VAL A 66 -0.97 20.44 -2.09
N ALA A 67 -0.68 21.41 -1.24
CA ALA A 67 0.03 21.17 0.02
C ALA A 67 -0.76 21.80 1.16
N ILE A 68 -0.94 21.03 2.23
CA ILE A 68 -1.73 21.39 3.40
C ILE A 68 -0.84 21.24 4.63
N ASP A 69 -0.86 22.24 5.51
CA ASP A 69 -0.27 22.12 6.84
C ASP A 69 -1.20 21.29 7.73
N LEU A 70 -0.76 20.09 8.11
CA LEU A 70 -1.55 19.15 8.90
C LEU A 70 -1.82 19.63 10.34
N ARG A 71 -1.04 20.59 10.87
CA ARG A 71 -1.29 21.14 12.21
C ARG A 71 -2.41 22.17 12.21
N THR A 72 -2.51 22.95 11.14
CA THR A 72 -3.43 24.09 11.05
C THR A 72 -4.59 23.85 10.09
N GLY A 73 -4.53 22.81 9.26
CA GLY A 73 -5.46 22.54 8.16
C GLY A 73 -5.36 23.54 7.01
N ARG A 74 -4.42 24.50 7.06
CA ARG A 74 -4.33 25.56 6.06
C ARG A 74 -3.64 25.05 4.79
N LYS A 75 -4.26 25.34 3.64
CA LYS A 75 -3.59 25.19 2.34
C LYS A 75 -2.39 26.13 2.29
N VAL A 76 -1.19 25.57 2.14
CA VAL A 76 0.07 26.32 2.01
C VAL A 76 0.46 26.52 0.55
N PHE A 77 -0.05 25.68 -0.36
CA PHE A 77 0.16 25.79 -1.81
C PHE A 77 -0.97 25.09 -2.58
N GLY A 78 -1.31 25.60 -3.76
CA GLY A 78 -2.28 25.01 -4.68
C GLY A 78 -1.94 25.38 -6.11
N HIS A 79 -2.05 24.42 -7.01
CA HIS A 79 -1.91 24.58 -8.45
C HIS A 79 -2.85 23.59 -9.14
N ASN A 80 -3.82 24.09 -9.92
CA ASN A 80 -4.87 23.28 -10.56
C ASN A 80 -5.58 22.29 -9.62
N GLU A 81 -5.69 22.59 -8.33
CA GLU A 81 -6.12 21.62 -7.31
C GLU A 81 -7.60 21.21 -7.39
N GLN A 82 -8.41 21.95 -8.15
CA GLN A 82 -9.83 21.65 -8.38
C GLN A 82 -10.07 20.90 -9.70
N ARG A 83 -9.02 20.64 -10.49
CA ARG A 83 -9.14 19.97 -11.78
C ARG A 83 -9.11 18.45 -11.58
N GLY A 84 -9.95 17.73 -12.32
CA GLY A 84 -9.91 16.27 -12.37
C GLY A 84 -8.73 15.74 -13.17
N PHE A 85 -8.05 14.72 -12.65
CA PHE A 85 -6.95 14.02 -13.29
C PHE A 85 -7.16 12.51 -13.15
N LEU A 86 -6.53 11.72 -14.03
CA LEU A 86 -6.44 10.26 -13.85
C LEU A 86 -5.51 9.99 -12.66
N PRO A 87 -6.00 9.38 -11.56
CA PRO A 87 -5.23 9.26 -10.33
C PRO A 87 -4.14 8.19 -10.40
N ALA A 88 -4.25 7.24 -11.34
CA ALA A 88 -3.50 5.98 -11.30
C ALA A 88 -3.61 5.34 -9.89
N SER A 89 -2.55 4.71 -9.40
CA SER A 89 -2.56 4.05 -8.08
C SER A 89 -2.81 4.97 -6.88
N THR A 90 -2.85 6.30 -7.04
CA THR A 90 -3.26 7.18 -5.93
C THR A 90 -4.73 7.00 -5.56
N GLU A 91 -5.55 6.42 -6.45
CA GLU A 91 -6.94 6.01 -6.18
C GLU A 91 -7.06 5.07 -4.97
N LYS A 92 -6.03 4.23 -4.74
CA LYS A 92 -5.99 3.29 -3.61
C LYS A 92 -6.03 3.99 -2.25
N LEU A 93 -5.69 5.29 -2.17
CA LEU A 93 -5.80 6.05 -0.92
C LEU A 93 -7.25 6.25 -0.48
N ALA A 94 -8.14 6.57 -1.43
CA ALA A 94 -9.56 6.73 -1.13
C ALA A 94 -10.19 5.38 -0.74
N LEU A 95 -9.82 4.31 -1.45
CA LEU A 95 -10.23 2.95 -1.11
C LEU A 95 -9.71 2.52 0.27
N ALA A 96 -8.44 2.76 0.57
CA ALA A 96 -7.84 2.44 1.86
C ALA A 96 -8.57 3.16 3.01
N PHE A 97 -8.92 4.44 2.80
CA PHE A 97 -9.71 5.20 3.76
C PHE A 97 -11.08 4.55 3.99
N ALA A 98 -11.85 4.27 2.92
CA ALA A 98 -13.16 3.64 3.04
C ALA A 98 -13.08 2.28 3.75
N ALA A 99 -12.17 1.41 3.31
CA ALA A 99 -11.96 0.08 3.91
C ALA A 99 -11.65 0.17 5.41
N LEU A 100 -10.71 1.03 5.81
CA LEU A 100 -10.32 1.17 7.22
C LEU A 100 -11.38 1.89 8.05
N HIS A 101 -12.14 2.82 7.46
CA HIS A 101 -13.20 3.55 8.14
C HIS A 101 -14.41 2.64 8.43
N ASP A 102 -14.87 1.89 7.43
CA ASP A 102 -16.12 1.14 7.49
C ASP A 102 -15.95 -0.22 8.18
N LEU A 103 -14.84 -0.92 7.91
CA LEU A 103 -14.58 -2.27 8.45
C LEU A 103 -13.70 -2.25 9.71
N GLY A 104 -12.86 -1.22 9.86
CA GLY A 104 -11.88 -1.11 10.94
C GLY A 104 -10.57 -1.87 10.64
N SER A 105 -9.46 -1.40 11.23
CA SER A 105 -8.12 -1.95 10.94
C SER A 105 -7.91 -3.39 11.39
N ASP A 106 -8.67 -3.85 12.38
CA ASP A 106 -8.57 -5.20 12.95
C ASP A 106 -9.48 -6.23 12.27
N PHE A 107 -10.32 -5.79 11.32
CA PHE A 107 -11.15 -6.68 10.52
C PHE A 107 -10.31 -7.78 9.87
N ARG A 108 -10.89 -8.97 9.80
CA ARG A 108 -10.28 -10.14 9.15
C ARG A 108 -11.33 -10.80 8.27
N ILE A 109 -10.87 -11.25 7.12
CA ILE A 109 -11.71 -11.95 6.16
C ILE A 109 -11.62 -13.44 6.48
N GLU A 110 -12.77 -14.08 6.63
CA GLU A 110 -12.86 -15.50 6.96
C GLU A 110 -12.82 -16.37 5.68
N THR A 111 -12.42 -17.62 5.82
CA THR A 111 -12.65 -18.68 4.83
C THR A 111 -13.11 -19.91 5.58
N ASP A 112 -14.25 -20.45 5.17
CA ASP A 112 -14.96 -21.50 5.89
C ASP A 112 -14.89 -22.84 5.20
N VAL A 113 -14.95 -23.88 6.03
CA VAL A 113 -15.34 -25.22 5.63
C VAL A 113 -16.63 -25.58 6.32
N LEU A 114 -17.64 -25.82 5.48
CA LEU A 114 -19.00 -26.12 5.89
C LEU A 114 -19.34 -27.54 5.45
N GLY A 115 -20.15 -28.23 6.25
CA GLY A 115 -20.69 -29.53 5.92
C GLY A 115 -22.07 -29.40 5.28
N ASP A 116 -22.25 -30.00 4.11
CA ASP A 116 -23.55 -30.26 3.48
C ASP A 116 -23.85 -31.75 3.64
N GLY A 117 -24.68 -32.10 4.61
CA GLY A 117 -24.96 -33.48 5.00
C GLY A 117 -24.88 -33.71 6.51
N ALA A 118 -24.49 -34.92 6.92
CA ALA A 118 -24.45 -35.32 8.32
C ALA A 118 -23.23 -36.18 8.67
N LEU A 119 -22.79 -36.11 9.93
CA LEU A 119 -21.74 -36.96 10.47
C LEU A 119 -22.31 -38.29 11.01
N GLU A 120 -21.83 -39.41 10.48
CA GLU A 120 -22.12 -40.76 10.97
C GLU A 120 -20.81 -41.45 11.41
N GLY A 121 -20.62 -41.57 12.72
CA GLY A 121 -19.34 -42.03 13.27
C GLY A 121 -18.21 -41.07 12.87
N THR A 122 -17.26 -41.56 12.06
CA THR A 122 -16.18 -40.73 11.50
C THR A 122 -16.37 -40.38 10.02
N THR A 123 -17.54 -40.65 9.45
CA THR A 123 -17.84 -40.44 8.03
C THR A 123 -18.84 -39.30 7.87
N TRP A 124 -18.45 -38.26 7.14
CA TRP A 124 -19.38 -37.24 6.67
C TRP A 124 -20.13 -37.78 5.45
N ARG A 125 -21.44 -37.99 5.58
CA ARG A 125 -22.33 -38.34 4.48
C ARG A 125 -22.83 -37.08 3.79
N GLY A 126 -22.19 -36.77 2.67
CA GLY A 126 -22.49 -35.57 1.90
C GLY A 126 -21.22 -34.87 1.44
N ALA A 127 -21.34 -33.61 1.03
CA ALA A 127 -20.22 -32.81 0.54
C ALA A 127 -19.67 -31.88 1.62
N LEU A 128 -18.44 -31.41 1.40
CA LEU A 128 -17.91 -30.24 2.10
C LEU A 128 -17.96 -29.04 1.17
N VAL A 129 -18.27 -27.87 1.71
CA VAL A 129 -18.21 -26.59 1.01
C VAL A 129 -17.02 -25.81 1.55
N LEU A 130 -16.11 -25.40 0.66
CA LEU A 130 -15.07 -24.42 0.95
C LEU A 130 -15.61 -23.07 0.49
N LYS A 131 -15.94 -22.19 1.42
CA LYS A 131 -16.54 -20.88 1.12
C LYS A 131 -15.52 -19.77 1.37
N GLY A 132 -15.24 -19.00 0.32
CA GLY A 132 -14.37 -17.83 0.41
C GLY A 132 -15.19 -16.55 0.53
N PHE A 133 -14.74 -15.64 1.38
CA PHE A 133 -15.33 -14.32 1.58
C PHE A 133 -14.42 -13.19 1.08
N GLY A 134 -13.52 -13.47 0.15
CA GLY A 134 -12.69 -12.44 -0.48
C GLY A 134 -11.31 -12.20 0.13
N ASP A 135 -10.76 -13.16 0.88
CA ASP A 135 -9.41 -13.03 1.45
C ASP A 135 -8.35 -12.98 0.31
N PRO A 136 -7.67 -11.85 0.08
CA PRO A 136 -6.66 -11.74 -0.97
C PRO A 136 -5.34 -12.47 -0.58
N THR A 137 -5.24 -12.94 0.66
CA THR A 137 -4.06 -13.59 1.23
C THR A 137 -4.21 -15.09 1.42
N LEU A 138 -5.38 -15.67 1.09
CA LEU A 138 -5.66 -17.08 1.27
C LEU A 138 -4.61 -17.95 0.56
N SER A 139 -3.90 -18.76 1.35
CA SER A 139 -2.78 -19.56 0.87
C SER A 139 -3.06 -21.05 0.93
N ARG A 140 -2.20 -21.83 0.26
CA ARG A 140 -2.24 -23.29 0.41
C ARG A 140 -1.88 -23.76 1.83
N ALA A 141 -1.20 -22.93 2.63
CA ALA A 141 -0.97 -23.23 4.04
C ALA A 141 -2.25 -23.12 4.87
N ASP A 142 -3.13 -22.19 4.52
CA ASP A 142 -4.43 -22.02 5.17
C ASP A 142 -5.37 -23.17 4.81
N LEU A 143 -5.37 -23.62 3.55
CA LEU A 143 -6.07 -24.85 3.16
C LEU A 143 -5.61 -26.08 3.96
N ARG A 144 -4.31 -26.19 4.25
CA ARG A 144 -3.78 -27.23 5.14
C ARG A 144 -4.30 -27.08 6.56
N ALA A 145 -4.42 -25.86 7.08
CA ALA A 145 -4.98 -25.60 8.39
C ALA A 145 -6.46 -25.99 8.46
N LEU A 146 -7.26 -25.59 7.47
CA LEU A 146 -8.66 -25.99 7.33
C LEU A 146 -8.82 -27.52 7.27
N ALA A 147 -7.98 -28.21 6.50
CA ALA A 147 -8.04 -29.66 6.38
C ALA A 147 -7.72 -30.37 7.71
N ARG A 148 -6.76 -29.84 8.47
CA ARG A 148 -6.49 -30.29 9.84
C ARG A 148 -7.65 -29.99 10.78
N GLY A 149 -8.34 -28.87 10.61
CA GLY A 149 -9.57 -28.55 11.36
C GLY A 149 -10.66 -29.60 11.12
N VAL A 150 -10.95 -29.93 9.87
CA VAL A 150 -11.90 -31.01 9.50
C VAL A 150 -11.48 -32.35 10.12
N ARG A 151 -10.19 -32.68 10.07
CA ARG A 151 -9.66 -33.89 10.71
C ARG A 151 -9.83 -33.85 12.24
N ALA A 152 -9.56 -32.71 12.87
CA ALA A 152 -9.69 -32.52 14.32
C ALA A 152 -11.15 -32.60 14.77
N PHE A 153 -12.10 -32.18 13.93
CA PHE A 153 -13.53 -32.34 14.14
C PHE A 153 -13.97 -33.82 14.25
N GLY A 154 -13.13 -34.77 13.81
CA GLY A 154 -13.39 -36.21 13.90
C GLY A 154 -13.73 -36.86 12.56
N ILE A 155 -13.83 -36.08 11.49
CA ILE A 155 -14.07 -36.60 10.14
C ILE A 155 -12.82 -37.35 9.66
N ARG A 156 -13.02 -38.53 9.09
CA ARG A 156 -12.01 -39.41 8.49
C ARG A 156 -12.34 -39.76 7.04
N ARG A 157 -13.62 -39.69 6.66
CA ARG A 157 -14.09 -39.91 5.29
C ARG A 157 -15.22 -38.95 4.96
N VAL A 158 -15.27 -38.48 3.72
CA VAL A 158 -16.35 -37.70 3.11
C VAL A 158 -16.87 -38.49 1.91
N THR A 159 -18.14 -38.87 1.91
CA THR A 159 -18.73 -39.68 0.81
C THR A 159 -19.02 -38.86 -0.43
N GLY A 160 -19.20 -37.55 -0.28
CA GLY A 160 -19.35 -36.61 -1.38
C GLY A 160 -18.02 -36.00 -1.80
N GLY A 161 -18.12 -34.80 -2.36
CA GLY A 161 -16.99 -34.06 -2.92
C GLY A 161 -16.68 -32.78 -2.15
N VAL A 162 -15.86 -31.93 -2.75
CA VAL A 162 -15.63 -30.56 -2.28
C VAL A 162 -16.29 -29.58 -3.24
N VAL A 163 -17.09 -28.67 -2.69
CA VAL A 163 -17.73 -27.57 -3.43
C VAL A 163 -16.96 -26.29 -3.13
N GLY A 164 -16.45 -25.62 -4.16
CA GLY A 164 -15.89 -24.27 -4.03
C GLY A 164 -16.98 -23.23 -4.19
N ASP A 165 -17.21 -22.43 -3.16
CA ASP A 165 -18.20 -21.37 -3.12
C ASP A 165 -17.51 -19.99 -3.08
N GLU A 166 -17.71 -19.22 -4.15
CA GLU A 166 -17.26 -17.83 -4.30
C GLU A 166 -18.41 -16.81 -4.32
N SER A 167 -19.65 -17.25 -4.00
CA SER A 167 -20.87 -16.44 -4.17
C SER A 167 -20.95 -15.17 -3.34
N TYR A 168 -19.96 -14.93 -2.46
CA TYR A 168 -19.83 -13.68 -1.74
C TYR A 168 -19.53 -12.50 -2.69
N PHE A 169 -18.80 -12.75 -3.79
CA PHE A 169 -18.58 -11.77 -4.87
C PHE A 169 -19.38 -12.15 -6.13
N ASP A 170 -19.45 -11.22 -7.08
CA ASP A 170 -19.81 -11.57 -8.45
C ASP A 170 -18.77 -12.52 -9.09
N SER A 171 -19.12 -13.09 -10.25
CA SER A 171 -18.23 -13.98 -11.00
C SER A 171 -17.35 -13.26 -12.04
N ARG A 172 -17.24 -11.92 -11.98
CA ARG A 172 -16.41 -11.15 -12.90
C ARG A 172 -14.95 -11.23 -12.46
N ARG A 173 -14.12 -11.78 -13.35
CA ARG A 173 -12.68 -12.01 -13.09
C ARG A 173 -11.81 -10.78 -13.31
N VAL A 174 -12.33 -9.78 -14.00
CA VAL A 174 -11.62 -8.57 -14.42
C VAL A 174 -12.55 -7.38 -14.31
N VAL A 175 -11.96 -6.19 -14.19
CA VAL A 175 -12.69 -4.92 -14.15
C VAL A 175 -13.04 -4.48 -15.57
N SER A 176 -14.19 -3.82 -15.73
CA SER A 176 -14.61 -3.25 -17.00
C SER A 176 -13.58 -2.24 -17.53
N GLY A 177 -13.24 -2.33 -18.82
CA GLY A 177 -12.27 -1.43 -19.46
C GLY A 177 -10.79 -1.83 -19.31
N TRP A 178 -10.46 -2.88 -18.56
CA TRP A 178 -9.10 -3.42 -18.53
C TRP A 178 -8.67 -3.99 -19.88
N LYS A 179 -7.40 -3.77 -20.23
CA LYS A 179 -6.77 -4.44 -21.36
C LYS A 179 -6.60 -5.93 -21.04
N PRO A 180 -6.70 -6.84 -22.01
CA PRO A 180 -6.46 -8.27 -21.77
C PRO A 180 -5.11 -8.57 -21.11
N SER A 181 -4.06 -7.79 -21.41
CA SER A 181 -2.72 -7.98 -20.84
C SER A 181 -2.65 -7.70 -19.34
N TYR A 182 -3.58 -6.91 -18.77
CA TYR A 182 -3.59 -6.63 -17.33
C TYR A 182 -3.90 -7.88 -16.50
N LEU A 183 -4.57 -8.86 -17.09
CA LEU A 183 -4.64 -10.18 -16.50
C LEU A 183 -3.23 -10.79 -16.49
N VAL A 184 -2.78 -11.27 -15.35
CA VAL A 184 -1.42 -11.80 -15.10
C VAL A 184 -0.35 -10.73 -14.93
N GLU A 185 -0.31 -9.67 -15.74
CA GLU A 185 0.70 -8.60 -15.59
C GLU A 185 0.43 -7.72 -14.37
N GLU A 186 -0.83 -7.31 -14.18
CA GLU A 186 -1.25 -6.32 -13.17
C GLU A 186 -2.07 -6.97 -12.06
N SER A 187 -2.92 -7.95 -12.40
CA SER A 187 -3.74 -8.67 -11.44
C SER A 187 -4.05 -10.09 -11.92
N PRO A 188 -4.04 -11.10 -11.03
CA PRO A 188 -4.71 -12.37 -11.29
C PRO A 188 -6.24 -12.19 -11.33
N PRO A 189 -6.98 -13.24 -11.74
CA PRO A 189 -8.45 -13.25 -11.70
C PRO A 189 -9.02 -12.88 -10.34
N LEU A 190 -10.09 -12.09 -10.33
CA LEU A 190 -10.86 -11.78 -9.12
C LEU A 190 -11.85 -12.91 -8.79
N SER A 191 -11.94 -13.27 -7.51
CA SER A 191 -12.88 -14.26 -6.99
C SER A 191 -12.90 -14.19 -5.47
N ALA A 192 -14.07 -14.38 -4.84
CA ALA A 192 -14.13 -14.47 -3.38
C ALA A 192 -13.40 -15.70 -2.81
N LEU A 193 -13.14 -16.71 -3.66
CA LEU A 193 -12.39 -17.92 -3.31
C LEU A 193 -11.25 -18.15 -4.30
N ILE A 194 -10.09 -17.59 -3.96
CA ILE A 194 -8.86 -17.71 -4.74
C ILE A 194 -7.67 -18.00 -3.83
N VAL A 195 -6.91 -19.04 -4.15
CA VAL A 195 -5.78 -19.53 -3.34
C VAL A 195 -4.48 -19.15 -4.01
N ASP A 196 -3.50 -18.69 -3.24
CA ASP A 196 -2.18 -18.27 -3.72
C ASP A 196 -2.28 -17.32 -4.92
N ARG A 197 -3.27 -16.40 -4.88
CA ARG A 197 -3.53 -15.43 -5.94
C ARG A 197 -3.78 -16.10 -7.31
N GLY A 198 -4.38 -17.29 -7.30
CA GLY A 198 -4.76 -18.06 -8.48
C GLY A 198 -3.61 -18.82 -9.12
N ARG A 199 -2.40 -18.79 -8.55
CA ARG A 199 -1.26 -19.54 -9.08
C ARG A 199 -1.46 -21.04 -8.85
N TYR A 200 -1.37 -21.81 -9.93
CA TYR A 200 -1.49 -23.26 -9.89
C TYR A 200 -0.53 -23.91 -10.88
N GLY A 201 0.42 -24.70 -10.36
CA GLY A 201 1.51 -25.25 -11.16
C GLY A 201 2.35 -24.13 -11.80
N ARG A 202 2.39 -24.09 -13.14
CA ARG A 202 3.07 -23.03 -13.91
C ARG A 202 2.10 -21.99 -14.49
N GLY A 203 0.82 -22.06 -14.17
CA GLY A 203 -0.23 -21.23 -14.76
C GLY A 203 -1.06 -20.47 -13.74
N ILE A 204 -2.06 -19.77 -14.27
CA ILE A 204 -3.08 -19.04 -13.50
C ILE A 204 -4.43 -19.76 -13.67
N ALA A 205 -5.16 -19.89 -12.57
CA ALA A 205 -6.45 -20.55 -12.52
C ALA A 205 -7.50 -19.75 -13.30
N VAL A 206 -7.99 -20.30 -14.41
CA VAL A 206 -9.13 -19.72 -15.16
C VAL A 206 -10.42 -19.76 -14.33
N ASN A 207 -10.57 -20.79 -13.49
CA ASN A 207 -11.68 -20.95 -12.56
C ASN A 207 -11.14 -21.07 -11.13
N PRO A 208 -10.89 -19.94 -10.43
CA PRO A 208 -10.33 -19.93 -9.08
C PRO A 208 -11.06 -20.81 -8.05
N PRO A 209 -12.40 -20.77 -7.89
CA PRO A 209 -13.06 -21.59 -6.87
C PRO A 209 -12.96 -23.09 -7.14
N LEU A 210 -12.97 -23.50 -8.42
CA LEU A 210 -12.75 -24.90 -8.76
C LEU A 210 -11.35 -25.36 -8.38
N VAL A 211 -10.33 -24.55 -8.68
CA VAL A 211 -8.93 -24.87 -8.32
C VAL A 211 -8.76 -24.87 -6.80
N ALA A 212 -9.37 -23.93 -6.08
CA ALA A 212 -9.36 -23.91 -4.62
C ALA A 212 -9.98 -25.20 -4.03
N ALA A 213 -11.14 -25.64 -4.53
CA ALA A 213 -11.78 -26.88 -4.11
C ALA A 213 -10.92 -28.13 -4.42
N GLN A 214 -10.24 -28.15 -5.57
CA GLN A 214 -9.31 -29.22 -5.94
C GLN A 214 -8.10 -29.27 -4.99
N LEU A 215 -7.49 -28.11 -4.72
CA LEU A 215 -6.37 -28.00 -3.78
C LEU A 215 -6.80 -28.40 -2.37
N PHE A 216 -7.96 -27.97 -1.91
CA PHE A 216 -8.46 -28.34 -0.59
C PHE A 216 -8.74 -29.84 -0.46
N ARG A 217 -9.29 -30.48 -1.50
CA ARG A 217 -9.43 -31.95 -1.56
C ARG A 217 -8.07 -32.66 -1.44
N ILE A 218 -7.02 -32.11 -2.02
CA ILE A 218 -5.66 -32.64 -1.87
C ILE A 218 -5.20 -32.50 -0.41
N GLU A 219 -5.40 -31.33 0.21
CA GLU A 219 -4.99 -31.10 1.61
C GLU A 219 -5.80 -31.94 2.61
N LEU A 220 -7.10 -32.18 2.36
CA LEU A 220 -7.92 -33.11 3.13
C LEU A 220 -7.33 -34.52 3.13
N ARG A 221 -6.97 -35.03 1.94
CA ARG A 221 -6.34 -36.35 1.80
C ARG A 221 -4.97 -36.41 2.47
N ALA A 222 -4.17 -35.35 2.35
CA ALA A 222 -2.89 -35.23 3.05
C ALA A 222 -3.05 -35.19 4.58
N ALA A 223 -4.14 -34.60 5.08
CA ALA A 223 -4.53 -34.66 6.48
C ALA A 223 -5.16 -36.00 6.90
N GLY A 224 -5.24 -36.98 5.99
CA GLY A 224 -5.79 -38.32 6.20
C GLY A 224 -7.32 -38.36 6.31
N VAL A 225 -8.00 -37.44 5.62
CA VAL A 225 -9.45 -37.48 5.38
C VAL A 225 -9.68 -37.99 3.95
N ALA A 226 -10.26 -39.19 3.82
CA ALA A 226 -10.64 -39.72 2.51
C ALA A 226 -11.79 -38.91 1.92
N VAL A 227 -11.76 -38.62 0.62
CA VAL A 227 -12.82 -37.90 -0.11
C VAL A 227 -13.13 -38.67 -1.38
N ASP A 228 -14.36 -39.17 -1.47
CA ASP A 228 -14.76 -40.14 -2.49
C ASP A 228 -15.01 -39.46 -3.84
N ALA A 229 -15.79 -38.39 -3.87
CA ALA A 229 -16.12 -37.69 -5.10
C ALA A 229 -15.08 -36.60 -5.47
N GLY A 230 -15.32 -35.94 -6.61
CA GLY A 230 -14.48 -34.87 -7.14
C GLY A 230 -14.69 -33.49 -6.49
N ALA A 231 -14.07 -32.48 -7.08
CA ALA A 231 -14.31 -31.08 -6.73
C ALA A 231 -15.20 -30.41 -7.80
N ARG A 232 -16.08 -29.50 -7.39
CA ARG A 232 -16.94 -28.71 -8.28
C ARG A 232 -17.16 -27.29 -7.75
N VAL A 233 -17.69 -26.40 -8.58
CA VAL A 233 -18.20 -25.09 -8.13
C VAL A 233 -19.65 -25.25 -7.67
N GLY A 234 -20.07 -24.43 -6.72
CA GLY A 234 -21.46 -24.36 -6.27
C GLY A 234 -21.61 -23.36 -5.13
N THR A 235 -22.83 -23.19 -4.65
CA THR A 235 -23.14 -22.30 -3.54
C THR A 235 -23.39 -23.11 -2.27
N THR A 236 -23.10 -22.51 -1.13
CA THR A 236 -23.44 -23.06 0.18
C THR A 236 -24.96 -23.26 0.32
N PRO A 237 -25.44 -24.46 0.67
CA PRO A 237 -26.86 -24.69 0.98
C PRO A 237 -27.30 -23.98 2.27
N ALA A 238 -28.60 -23.70 2.42
CA ALA A 238 -29.14 -23.00 3.58
C ALA A 238 -29.05 -23.78 4.92
N ALA A 239 -28.80 -25.07 4.87
CA ALA A 239 -28.56 -25.93 6.03
C ALA A 239 -27.12 -26.43 5.97
N ASP A 240 -26.21 -25.61 6.46
CA ASP A 240 -24.79 -25.85 6.50
C ASP A 240 -24.30 -25.98 7.94
N PHE A 241 -23.32 -26.85 8.17
CA PHE A 241 -22.73 -27.05 9.49
C PHE A 241 -21.28 -26.58 9.50
N PRO A 242 -20.88 -25.61 10.35
CA PRO A 242 -19.51 -25.11 10.37
C PRO A 242 -18.54 -26.17 10.94
N LEU A 243 -17.50 -26.51 10.19
CA LEU A 243 -16.54 -27.55 10.55
C LEU A 243 -15.15 -27.00 10.89
N ALA A 244 -14.69 -25.99 10.13
CA ALA A 244 -13.41 -25.33 10.33
C ALA A 244 -13.43 -23.96 9.65
N PHE A 245 -12.63 -23.03 10.16
CA PHE A 245 -12.45 -21.71 9.56
C PHE A 245 -11.01 -21.24 9.73
N VAL A 246 -10.59 -20.28 8.91
CA VAL A 246 -9.33 -19.55 9.02
C VAL A 246 -9.60 -18.07 8.79
N HIS A 247 -8.73 -17.22 9.35
CA HIS A 247 -8.81 -15.78 9.19
C HIS A 247 -7.59 -15.26 8.46
N SER A 248 -7.80 -14.27 7.59
CA SER A 248 -6.75 -13.48 6.94
C SER A 248 -5.86 -12.75 7.97
N ALA A 249 -4.79 -12.12 7.47
CA ALA A 249 -4.14 -11.01 8.20
C ALA A 249 -5.15 -9.88 8.50
N THR A 250 -4.82 -8.98 9.43
CA THR A 250 -5.69 -7.82 9.70
C THR A 250 -5.81 -6.93 8.48
N LEU A 251 -6.96 -6.27 8.32
CA LEU A 251 -7.19 -5.34 7.24
C LEU A 251 -6.12 -4.25 7.19
N GLY A 252 -5.65 -3.76 8.33
CA GLY A 252 -4.53 -2.81 8.40
C GLY A 252 -3.25 -3.33 7.76
N ALA A 253 -2.92 -4.62 7.94
CA ALA A 253 -1.76 -5.24 7.30
C ALA A 253 -1.96 -5.41 5.78
N ILE A 254 -3.18 -5.79 5.36
CA ILE A 254 -3.56 -5.94 3.95
C ILE A 254 -3.50 -4.60 3.22
N VAL A 255 -4.09 -3.55 3.81
CA VAL A 255 -4.07 -2.17 3.27
C VAL A 255 -2.64 -1.63 3.23
N ARG A 256 -1.82 -1.92 4.23
CA ARG A 256 -0.39 -1.55 4.22
C ARG A 256 0.33 -2.22 3.05
N TYR A 257 0.14 -3.52 2.85
CA TYR A 257 0.74 -4.25 1.72
C TYR A 257 0.29 -3.64 0.38
N MET A 258 -1.02 -3.42 0.22
CA MET A 258 -1.59 -2.76 -0.97
C MET A 258 -0.94 -1.40 -1.24
N GLY A 259 -0.79 -0.57 -0.22
CA GLY A 259 -0.22 0.77 -0.37
C GLY A 259 1.27 0.79 -0.68
N VAL A 260 2.05 -0.13 -0.08
CA VAL A 260 3.50 -0.21 -0.29
C VAL A 260 3.83 -0.81 -1.65
N GLU A 261 3.18 -1.91 -2.02
CA GLU A 261 3.43 -2.60 -3.30
C GLU A 261 2.62 -2.02 -4.46
N SER A 262 1.70 -1.09 -4.17
CA SER A 262 0.70 -0.59 -5.13
C SER A 262 -0.10 -1.74 -5.78
N ASP A 263 -0.45 -2.77 -5.01
CA ASP A 263 -1.00 -4.02 -5.51
C ASP A 263 -2.46 -3.86 -6.01
N ASN A 264 -2.67 -4.02 -7.32
CA ASN A 264 -3.99 -3.84 -7.96
C ASN A 264 -4.99 -4.91 -7.53
N PHE A 265 -4.54 -6.16 -7.43
CA PHE A 265 -5.38 -7.28 -7.00
C PHE A 265 -6.00 -7.05 -5.62
N THR A 266 -5.17 -6.68 -4.65
CA THR A 266 -5.63 -6.42 -3.28
C THR A 266 -6.61 -5.25 -3.27
N ALA A 267 -6.36 -4.21 -4.07
CA ALA A 267 -7.30 -3.09 -4.19
C ALA A 267 -8.67 -3.55 -4.72
N GLU A 268 -8.71 -4.32 -5.80
CA GLU A 268 -9.98 -4.80 -6.36
C GLU A 268 -10.72 -5.76 -5.42
N MET A 269 -9.99 -6.63 -4.73
CA MET A 269 -10.56 -7.53 -3.72
C MET A 269 -11.18 -6.74 -2.56
N LEU A 270 -10.52 -5.67 -2.09
CA LEU A 270 -11.06 -4.79 -1.04
C LEU A 270 -12.25 -3.94 -1.52
N LEU A 271 -12.26 -3.51 -2.78
CA LEU A 271 -13.41 -2.81 -3.35
C LEU A 271 -14.64 -3.72 -3.39
N LYS A 272 -14.47 -4.96 -3.87
CA LYS A 272 -15.53 -5.98 -3.82
C LYS A 272 -15.96 -6.30 -2.40
N GLN A 273 -15.02 -6.33 -1.44
CA GLN A 273 -15.31 -6.53 -0.02
C GLN A 273 -16.26 -5.45 0.51
N LEU A 274 -15.97 -4.18 0.23
CA LEU A 274 -16.84 -3.07 0.61
C LEU A 274 -18.23 -3.20 -0.03
N GLY A 275 -18.29 -3.50 -1.33
CA GLY A 275 -19.57 -3.72 -2.01
C GLY A 275 -20.39 -4.89 -1.45
N ALA A 276 -19.73 -5.95 -0.97
CA ALA A 276 -20.39 -7.11 -0.37
C ALA A 276 -21.00 -6.82 1.02
N GLN A 277 -20.42 -5.87 1.76
CA GLN A 277 -20.89 -5.48 3.09
C GLN A 277 -22.19 -4.65 3.02
N GLU A 278 -22.44 -3.99 1.88
CA GLU A 278 -23.69 -3.26 1.61
C GLU A 278 -24.88 -4.18 1.24
N GLY A 279 -24.70 -5.51 1.31
CA GLY A 279 -25.79 -6.49 1.15
C GLY A 279 -26.04 -6.99 -0.28
N GLY A 280 -25.24 -6.58 -1.26
CA GLY A 280 -25.21 -7.15 -2.60
C GLY A 280 -24.02 -8.11 -2.81
N PRO A 281 -23.94 -8.85 -3.93
CA PRO A 281 -22.71 -9.55 -4.29
C PRO A 281 -21.59 -8.55 -4.57
N GLY A 282 -20.43 -8.72 -3.93
CA GLY A 282 -19.28 -7.83 -4.07
C GLY A 282 -18.88 -7.62 -5.54
N THR A 283 -19.07 -6.39 -6.01
CA THR A 283 -18.88 -5.99 -7.42
C THR A 283 -17.92 -4.81 -7.49
N SER A 284 -17.07 -4.77 -8.52
CA SER A 284 -16.22 -3.64 -8.87
C SER A 284 -16.89 -2.78 -9.95
#